data_AF-W2SVC1-F1
#
_entry.id   AF-W2SVC1-F1
#
_cell.length_a   1.000
_cell.length_b   1.000
_cell.length_c   1.000
_cell.angle_alpha   90.00
_cell.angle_beta   90.00
_cell.angle_gamma   90.00
#
_symmetry.space_group_name_H-M   'P 1'
#
loop_
_entity.id
_entity.type
_entity.pdbx_description
1 polymer ?
#
loop_
_entity_poly.entity_id
_entity_poly.type
_entity_poly.pdbx_seq_one_letter_code
_entity_poly.pdbx_strand_id
1 'polypeptide(L)'
;RRAEKRGPRNHWGVVRGLLAAARRLWSNDSRPLRAIARAFLSHNVPIPCWLDAEYTECDVGGYLRCLIEYGAVAQGLKIALNCVEEETRKIKSVDSRVWLPVTAINDLLTLGVKCKEVALMSALNEKLRAHFTRIESFEKVARLSQ
;
A
#
# COMPACT_ATOMS: atom_id res chain seq x y z
N ARG A 1 28.35 -8.46 -30.59
CA ARG A 1 28.38 -7.40 -29.54
C ARG A 1 27.50 -6.24 -30.01
N ARG A 2 26.22 -6.21 -29.64
CA ARG A 2 25.35 -5.05 -29.89
C ARG A 2 25.44 -4.15 -28.67
N ALA A 3 25.91 -2.92 -28.89
CA ALA A 3 25.86 -1.87 -27.90
C ALA A 3 24.39 -1.49 -27.67
N GLU A 4 23.85 -1.88 -26.52
CA GLU A 4 22.58 -1.34 -26.03
C GLU A 4 22.75 0.16 -25.81
N LYS A 5 21.96 0.94 -26.54
CA LYS A 5 21.83 2.38 -26.35
C LYS A 5 21.40 2.60 -24.90
N ARG A 6 22.28 3.25 -24.12
CA ARG A 6 22.00 3.70 -22.74
C ARG A 6 20.79 4.64 -22.79
N GLY A 7 19.62 4.10 -22.47
CA GLY A 7 18.43 4.91 -22.17
C GLY A 7 18.69 5.87 -21.00
N PRO A 8 17.77 6.81 -20.73
CA PRO A 8 17.92 7.81 -19.68
C PRO A 8 18.36 7.11 -18.39
N ARG A 9 19.52 7.53 -17.87
CA ARG A 9 20.25 6.90 -16.75
C ARG A 9 19.28 6.23 -15.79
N ASN A 10 19.27 4.90 -15.78
CA ASN A 10 18.48 4.07 -14.86
C ASN A 10 19.04 4.29 -13.44
N HIS A 11 18.75 5.46 -12.84
CA HIS A 11 19.33 5.94 -11.58
C HIS A 11 19.13 4.95 -10.44
N TRP A 12 18.08 4.14 -10.54
CA TRP A 12 17.72 3.12 -9.56
C TRP A 12 18.20 1.72 -9.93
N GLY A 13 18.99 1.54 -11.00
CA GLY A 13 19.40 0.24 -11.51
C GLY A 13 20.18 -0.58 -10.48
N VAL A 14 21.07 0.06 -9.71
CA VAL A 14 21.82 -0.60 -8.63
C VAL A 14 20.89 -1.03 -7.50
N VAL A 15 20.03 -0.14 -7.02
CA VAL A 15 19.07 -0.42 -5.94
C VAL A 15 18.12 -1.54 -6.34
N ARG A 16 17.57 -1.49 -7.56
CA ARG A 16 16.71 -2.54 -8.11
C ARG A 16 17.45 -3.86 -8.28
N GLY A 17 18.71 -3.83 -8.70
CA GLY A 17 19.56 -5.02 -8.79
C GLY A 17 19.78 -5.69 -7.43
N LEU A 18 20.06 -4.90 -6.39
CA LEU A 18 20.22 -5.39 -5.02
C LEU A 18 18.91 -5.94 -4.46
N LEU A 19 17.80 -5.25 -4.68
CA LEU A 19 16.47 -5.72 -4.30
C LEU A 19 16.13 -7.05 -4.98
N ALA A 20 16.40 -7.16 -6.29
CA ALA A 20 16.18 -8.39 -7.04
C ALA A 20 17.03 -9.55 -6.51
N ALA A 21 18.30 -9.29 -6.14
CA ALA A 21 19.16 -10.29 -5.51
C ALA A 21 18.62 -10.72 -4.14
N ALA A 22 18.17 -9.78 -3.31
CA ALA A 22 17.58 -10.07 -2.01
C ALA A 22 16.30 -10.92 -2.15
N ARG A 23 15.41 -10.60 -3.10
CA ARG A 23 14.18 -11.37 -3.36
C ARG A 23 14.44 -12.79 -3.88
N ARG A 24 15.58 -13.05 -4.53
CA ARG A 24 15.98 -14.42 -4.91
C ARG A 24 16.36 -15.27 -3.70
N LEU A 25 16.91 -14.65 -2.65
CA LEU A 25 17.30 -15.32 -1.41
C LEU A 25 16.12 -15.41 -0.43
N TRP A 26 15.30 -14.36 -0.36
CA TRP A 26 14.17 -14.23 0.56
C TRP A 26 12.95 -13.65 -0.16
N SER A 27 12.19 -14.51 -0.84
CA SER A 27 11.11 -14.10 -1.76
C SER A 27 9.93 -13.39 -1.09
N ASN A 28 9.64 -13.73 0.17
CA ASN A 28 8.51 -13.21 0.94
C ASN A 28 8.92 -12.17 2.00
N ASP A 29 10.18 -11.73 1.99
CA ASP A 29 10.68 -10.79 2.97
C ASP A 29 10.53 -9.35 2.48
N SER A 30 9.71 -8.56 3.18
CA SER A 30 9.50 -7.15 2.87
C SER A 30 10.56 -6.21 3.49
N ARG A 31 11.47 -6.72 4.33
CA ARG A 31 12.52 -5.91 4.98
C ARG A 31 13.44 -5.17 4.00
N PRO A 32 13.86 -5.75 2.85
CA PRO A 32 14.64 -5.00 1.86
C PRO A 32 13.87 -3.80 1.30
N LEU A 33 12.58 -3.98 0.97
CA LEU A 33 11.71 -2.89 0.50
C LEU A 33 11.57 -1.80 1.56
N ARG A 34 11.37 -2.21 2.82
CA ARG A 34 11.36 -1.29 3.96
C ARG A 34 12.65 -0.50 4.07
N ALA A 35 13.80 -1.16 4.01
CA ALA A 35 15.10 -0.51 4.15
C ALA A 35 15.33 0.54 3.06
N ILE A 36 14.96 0.22 1.81
CA ILE A 36 15.05 1.16 0.70
C ILE A 36 14.10 2.33 0.93
N ALA A 37 12.81 2.07 1.23
CA ALA A 37 11.82 3.13 1.46
C ALA A 37 12.24 4.08 2.60
N ARG A 38 12.75 3.53 3.71
CA ARG A 38 13.29 4.31 4.83
C ARG A 38 14.42 5.23 4.40
N ALA A 39 15.33 4.78 3.54
CA ALA A 39 16.43 5.61 3.05
C ALA A 39 15.93 6.81 2.23
N PHE A 40 14.90 6.62 1.39
CA PHE A 40 14.27 7.74 0.68
C PHE A 40 13.62 8.74 1.66
N LEU A 41 12.80 8.21 2.57
CA LEU A 41 12.05 9.02 3.52
C LEU A 41 12.97 9.76 4.52
N SER A 42 14.05 9.14 4.98
CA SER A 42 15.01 9.77 5.91
C SER A 42 15.74 10.97 5.33
N HIS A 43 15.82 11.05 4.01
CA HIS A 43 16.44 12.16 3.30
C HIS A 43 15.41 13.10 2.66
N ASN A 44 14.12 12.99 3.02
CA ASN A 44 13.01 13.74 2.42
C ASN A 44 12.98 13.62 0.87
N VAL A 45 13.45 12.50 0.34
CA VAL A 45 13.40 12.22 -1.10
C VAL A 45 12.08 11.50 -1.40
N PRO A 46 11.30 11.95 -2.41
CA PRO A 46 10.09 11.26 -2.81
C PRO A 46 10.35 9.80 -3.15
N ILE A 47 9.47 8.91 -2.68
CA ILE A 47 9.55 7.49 -3.01
C ILE A 47 9.29 7.31 -4.52
N PRO A 48 10.18 6.64 -5.27
CA PRO A 48 9.95 6.35 -6.67
C PRO A 48 8.72 5.46 -6.88
N CYS A 49 7.94 5.72 -7.94
CA CYS A 49 6.70 4.98 -8.22
C CYS A 49 6.88 3.45 -8.31
N TRP A 50 8.04 2.97 -8.78
CA TRP A 50 8.32 1.53 -8.84
C TRP A 50 8.42 0.91 -7.44
N LEU A 51 9.01 1.64 -6.48
CA LEU A 51 9.15 1.18 -5.10
C LEU A 51 7.80 1.25 -4.38
N ASP A 52 7.03 2.29 -4.66
CA ASP A 52 5.65 2.49 -4.18
C ASP A 52 4.77 1.30 -4.58
N ALA A 53 4.82 0.91 -5.87
CA ALA A 53 4.09 -0.23 -6.40
C ALA A 53 4.57 -1.57 -5.83
N GLU A 54 5.88 -1.84 -5.87
CA GLU A 54 6.43 -3.12 -5.39
C GLU A 54 6.18 -3.33 -3.89
N TYR A 55 6.29 -2.29 -3.08
CA TYR A 55 6.08 -2.42 -1.64
C TYR A 55 4.59 -2.57 -1.30
N THR A 56 3.71 -1.85 -2.00
CA THR A 56 2.25 -2.02 -1.84
C THR A 56 1.82 -3.44 -2.18
N GLU A 57 2.34 -4.01 -3.26
CA GLU A 57 2.01 -5.38 -3.67
C GLU A 57 2.55 -6.44 -2.69
N CYS A 58 3.76 -6.23 -2.16
CA CYS A 58 4.41 -7.20 -1.29
C CYS A 58 3.89 -7.17 0.16
N ASP A 59 3.74 -5.98 0.74
CA ASP A 59 3.37 -5.78 2.14
C ASP A 59 2.86 -4.35 2.36
N VAL A 60 1.62 -4.09 1.91
CA VAL A 60 0.96 -2.78 2.09
C VAL A 60 0.90 -2.38 3.56
N GLY A 61 0.68 -3.32 4.49
CA GLY A 61 0.62 -3.01 5.93
C GLY A 61 1.95 -2.48 6.46
N GLY A 62 3.06 -3.16 6.14
CA GLY A 62 4.40 -2.70 6.48
C GLY A 62 4.77 -1.40 5.78
N TYR A 63 4.28 -1.20 4.55
CA TYR A 63 4.53 0.03 3.83
C TYR A 63 3.82 1.23 4.44
N LEU A 64 2.53 1.11 4.77
CA LEU A 64 1.77 2.17 5.46
C LEU A 64 2.42 2.54 6.80
N ARG A 65 2.88 1.55 7.58
CA ARG A 65 3.64 1.82 8.82
C ARG A 65 4.92 2.61 8.55
N CYS A 66 5.67 2.25 7.50
CA CYS A 66 6.86 2.99 7.11
C CYS A 66 6.54 4.45 6.74
N LEU A 67 5.43 4.70 6.04
CA LEU A 67 5.00 6.06 5.71
C LEU A 67 4.58 6.85 6.96
N ILE A 68 3.86 6.21 7.89
CA ILE A 68 3.48 6.79 9.18
C ILE A 68 4.72 7.21 9.99
N GLU A 69 5.71 6.31 10.11
CA GLU A 69 6.94 6.55 10.90
C GLU A 69 7.70 7.79 10.44
N TYR A 70 7.63 8.13 9.16
CA TYR A 70 8.32 9.29 8.57
C TYR A 70 7.38 10.47 8.27
N GLY A 71 6.14 10.44 8.76
CA GLY A 71 5.19 11.54 8.60
C GLY A 71 4.69 11.75 7.17
N ALA A 72 4.85 10.77 6.26
CA ALA A 72 4.35 10.82 4.88
C ALA A 72 2.84 10.52 4.81
N VAL A 73 2.04 11.22 5.62
CA VAL A 73 0.61 10.94 5.89
C VAL A 73 -0.24 11.03 4.62
N ALA A 74 -0.07 12.07 3.80
CA ALA A 74 -0.84 12.23 2.57
C ALA A 74 -0.62 11.08 1.57
N GLN A 75 0.62 10.59 1.45
CA GLN A 75 0.94 9.42 0.63
C GLN A 75 0.33 8.16 1.24
N GLY A 76 0.47 7.97 2.56
CA GLY A 76 -0.14 6.85 3.28
C GLY A 76 -1.65 6.77 3.08
N LEU A 77 -2.36 7.90 3.16
CA LEU A 77 -3.81 7.97 2.92
C LEU A 77 -4.19 7.57 1.49
N LYS A 78 -3.41 7.98 0.48
CA LYS A 78 -3.64 7.57 -0.93
C LYS A 78 -3.44 6.07 -1.13
N ILE A 79 -2.38 5.50 -0.56
CA ILE A 79 -2.11 4.06 -0.63
C ILE A 79 -3.20 3.27 0.11
N ALA A 80 -3.62 3.74 1.29
CA ALA A 80 -4.72 3.14 2.05
C ALA A 80 -6.04 3.18 1.25
N LEU A 81 -6.35 4.28 0.59
CA LEU A 81 -7.55 4.42 -0.23
C LEU A 81 -7.55 3.42 -1.39
N ASN A 82 -6.43 3.31 -2.11
CA ASN A 82 -6.28 2.33 -3.19
C ASN A 82 -6.39 0.89 -2.64
N CYS A 83 -5.77 0.60 -1.50
CA CYS A 83 -5.87 -0.71 -0.85
C CYS A 83 -7.31 -1.08 -0.53
N VAL A 84 -8.08 -0.17 0.09
CA VAL A 84 -9.50 -0.42 0.39
C VAL A 84 -10.31 -0.63 -0.88
N GLU A 85 -10.04 0.13 -1.94
CA GLU A 85 -10.72 -0.03 -3.22
C GLU A 85 -10.44 -1.38 -3.89
N GLU A 86 -9.17 -1.79 -3.93
CA GLU A 86 -8.76 -3.10 -4.46
C GLU A 86 -9.39 -4.25 -3.68
N GLU A 87 -9.35 -4.20 -2.35
CA GLU A 87 -9.96 -5.24 -1.49
C GLU A 87 -11.47 -5.26 -1.62
N THR A 88 -12.12 -4.11 -1.75
CA THR A 88 -13.57 -4.04 -1.98
C THR A 88 -13.96 -4.73 -3.29
N ARG A 89 -13.15 -4.57 -4.34
CA ARG A 89 -13.41 -5.19 -5.65
C ARG A 89 -13.31 -6.72 -5.62
N LYS A 90 -12.51 -7.27 -4.69
CA LYS A 90 -12.38 -8.72 -4.49
C LYS A 90 -13.62 -9.36 -3.87
N ILE A 91 -14.48 -8.58 -3.20
CA ILE A 91 -15.73 -9.08 -2.60
C ILE A 91 -16.72 -9.42 -3.71
N LYS A 92 -16.84 -10.71 -4.03
CA LYS A 92 -17.78 -11.26 -5.03
C LYS A 92 -18.75 -12.28 -4.44
N SER A 93 -18.47 -12.76 -3.24
CA SER A 93 -19.23 -13.78 -2.51
C SER A 93 -18.87 -13.74 -1.03
N VAL A 94 -19.58 -14.53 -0.20
CA VAL A 94 -19.28 -14.69 1.23
C VAL A 94 -17.89 -15.30 1.48
N ASP A 95 -17.43 -16.18 0.59
CA ASP A 95 -16.12 -16.83 0.70
C ASP A 95 -14.96 -15.96 0.18
N SER A 96 -15.24 -14.71 -0.21
CA SER A 96 -14.21 -13.81 -0.73
C SER A 96 -13.18 -13.49 0.36
N ARG A 97 -11.93 -13.88 0.13
CA ARG A 97 -10.82 -13.55 1.03
C ARG A 97 -10.35 -12.13 0.75
N VAL A 98 -10.66 -11.23 1.68
CA VAL A 98 -10.19 -9.85 1.67
C VAL A 98 -9.38 -9.57 2.92
N TRP A 99 -8.40 -8.69 2.81
CA TRP A 99 -7.54 -8.32 3.93
C TRP A 99 -7.20 -6.84 3.91
N LEU A 100 -7.52 -6.15 5.01
CA LEU A 100 -7.20 -4.73 5.20
C LEU A 100 -6.19 -4.55 6.34
N PRO A 101 -5.19 -3.66 6.19
CA PRO A 101 -4.28 -3.28 7.27
C PRO A 101 -4.95 -2.27 8.23
N VAL A 102 -6.04 -2.69 8.90
CA VAL A 102 -6.95 -1.81 9.66
C VAL A 102 -6.24 -0.94 10.70
N THR A 103 -5.25 -1.48 11.40
CA THR A 103 -4.46 -0.71 12.39
C THR A 103 -3.76 0.48 11.73
N ALA A 104 -3.05 0.26 10.62
CA ALA A 104 -2.33 1.33 9.93
C ALA A 104 -3.30 2.35 9.29
N ILE A 105 -4.45 1.88 8.81
CA ILE A 105 -5.51 2.76 8.29
C ILE A 105 -6.06 3.67 9.39
N ASN A 106 -6.34 3.14 10.58
CA ASN A 106 -6.83 3.93 11.71
C ASN A 106 -5.79 4.94 12.20
N ASP A 107 -4.52 4.56 12.23
CA ASP A 107 -3.42 5.46 12.57
C ASP A 107 -3.34 6.61 11.55
N LEU A 108 -3.46 6.32 10.26
CA LEU A 108 -3.49 7.33 9.20
C LEU A 108 -4.69 8.27 9.29
N LEU A 109 -5.88 7.77 9.60
CA LEU A 109 -7.05 8.62 9.82
C LEU A 109 -6.83 9.55 11.01
N THR A 110 -6.25 9.04 12.10
CA THR A 110 -5.94 9.85 13.30
C THR A 110 -4.89 10.92 13.00
N LEU A 111 -3.84 10.57 12.27
CA LEU A 111 -2.78 11.49 11.85
C LEU A 111 -3.27 12.49 10.80
N GLY A 112 -4.17 12.08 9.91
CA GLY A 112 -4.77 12.94 8.89
C GLY A 112 -5.50 14.14 9.49
N VAL A 113 -6.13 13.99 10.67
CA VAL A 113 -6.75 15.11 11.40
C VAL A 113 -5.69 16.16 11.75
N LYS A 114 -4.54 15.71 12.26
CA LYS A 114 -3.42 16.59 12.65
C LYS A 114 -2.80 17.28 11.43
N CYS A 115 -2.70 16.58 10.31
CA CYS A 115 -2.16 17.09 9.05
C CYS A 115 -3.17 17.88 8.19
N LYS A 116 -4.43 18.00 8.64
CA LYS A 116 -5.53 18.69 7.91
C LYS A 116 -5.83 18.07 6.53
N GLU A 117 -5.63 16.76 6.38
CA GLU A 117 -5.90 16.00 5.15
C GLU A 117 -7.38 15.62 5.01
N VAL A 118 -8.28 16.59 5.19
CA VAL A 118 -9.73 16.37 5.35
C VAL A 118 -10.34 15.65 4.13
N ALA A 119 -9.93 16.05 2.92
CA ALA A 119 -10.45 15.45 1.69
C ALA A 119 -10.07 13.96 1.56
N LEU A 120 -8.80 13.62 1.78
CA LEU A 120 -8.32 12.25 1.71
C LEU A 120 -8.93 11.37 2.80
N MET A 121 -9.08 11.93 4.01
CA MET A 121 -9.75 11.22 5.11
C MET A 121 -11.22 10.94 4.82
N SER A 122 -11.96 11.93 4.28
CA SER A 122 -13.37 11.75 3.93
C SER A 122 -13.52 10.65 2.86
N ALA A 123 -12.70 10.72 1.81
CA ALA A 123 -12.72 9.73 0.74
C ALA A 123 -12.36 8.32 1.26
N LEU A 124 -11.37 8.19 2.15
CA LEU A 124 -11.00 6.92 2.76
C LEU A 124 -12.13 6.36 3.63
N ASN A 125 -12.77 7.19 4.44
CA ASN A 125 -13.93 6.80 5.27
C ASN A 125 -15.11 6.34 4.41
N GLU A 126 -15.41 7.03 3.32
CA GLU A 126 -16.45 6.62 2.38
C GLU A 126 -16.16 5.25 1.75
N LYS A 127 -14.91 5.01 1.32
CA LYS A 127 -14.49 3.73 0.76
C LYS A 127 -14.54 2.60 1.81
N LEU A 128 -14.15 2.87 3.06
CA LEU A 128 -14.28 1.90 4.15
C LEU A 128 -15.73 1.54 4.44
N ARG A 129 -16.64 2.54 4.48
CA ARG A 129 -18.08 2.27 4.62
C ARG A 129 -18.59 1.41 3.48
N ALA A 130 -18.25 1.76 2.23
CA ALA A 130 -18.64 0.97 1.07
C ALA A 130 -18.11 -0.49 1.13
N HIS A 131 -16.87 -0.67 1.61
CA HIS A 131 -16.26 -1.99 1.83
C HIS A 131 -17.10 -2.83 2.81
N PHE A 132 -17.36 -2.31 4.02
CA PHE A 132 -18.08 -3.06 5.04
C PHE A 132 -19.55 -3.28 4.67
N THR A 133 -20.23 -2.31 4.06
CA THR A 133 -21.60 -2.49 3.56
C THR A 133 -21.66 -3.60 2.51
N ARG A 134 -20.64 -3.71 1.65
CA ARG A 134 -20.58 -4.79 0.66
C ARG A 134 -20.44 -6.16 1.33
N ILE A 135 -19.56 -6.31 2.33
CA ILE A 135 -19.43 -7.55 3.10
C ILE A 135 -20.77 -7.92 3.75
N GLU A 136 -21.39 -6.99 4.48
CA GLU A 136 -22.67 -7.22 5.16
C GLU A 136 -23.78 -7.63 4.19
N SER A 137 -23.79 -7.07 2.97
CA SER A 137 -24.80 -7.41 1.97
C SER A 137 -24.73 -8.88 1.55
N PHE A 138 -23.53 -9.44 1.37
CA PHE A 138 -23.34 -10.85 1.04
C PHE A 138 -23.67 -11.76 2.23
N GLU A 139 -23.29 -11.37 3.45
CA GLU A 139 -23.64 -12.11 4.66
C GLU A 139 -25.16 -12.19 4.88
N LYS A 140 -25.90 -11.09 4.66
CA LYS A 140 -27.37 -11.06 4.78
C LYS A 140 -28.02 -12.02 3.79
N VAL A 141 -27.58 -12.02 2.52
CA VAL A 141 -28.12 -12.91 1.49
C VAL A 141 -27.86 -14.39 1.84
N ALA A 142 -26.68 -14.72 2.35
CA ALA A 142 -26.38 -16.07 2.79
C ALA A 142 -27.29 -16.54 3.95
N ARG A 143 -27.54 -15.67 4.94
CA ARG A 143 -28.44 -16.01 6.07
C ARG A 143 -29.89 -16.24 5.66
N LEU A 144 -30.36 -15.57 4.60
CA LEU A 144 -31.71 -15.76 4.06
C LEU A 144 -31.84 -17.01 3.18
N SER A 145 -30.71 -17.61 2.79
CA SER A 145 -30.66 -18.79 1.91
C SER A 145 -30.42 -20.10 2.69
N GLN A 146 -30.38 -20.02 4.03
CA GLN A 146 -30.29 -21.15 4.97
C GLN A 146 -31.65 -21.46 5.57
#